data_AF-A0AAW4JFP2-F1
#
_entry.id   AF-A0AAW4JFP2-F1
#
_cell.length_a   1.000
_cell.length_b   1.000
_cell.length_c   1.000
_cell.angle_alpha   90.00
_cell.angle_beta   90.00
_cell.angle_gamma   90.00
#
_symmetry.space_group_name_H-M   'P 1'
#
loop_
_entity.id
_entity.type
_entity.pdbx_description
1 polymer ?
#
loop_
_entity_poly.entity_id
_entity_poly.type
_entity_poly.pdbx_seq_one_letter_code
_entity_poly.pdbx_strand_id
1 'polypeptide(L)'
;MSKLSLPDKTFLEAVLGMSGGYVLDLTNTSLAQLFDDLAIDIYEDKYAEYGVSKANRLRTLWKIGSNSEVASTLGTLADYIEAKQAAPGFSGFREEITDDQIARIRRIAAELDRAPSAGRGQTTSADDVAEPTPAIFTTEATVSGNKIRIEIHRDLYSHIGQYLATGDYFHAVEESYKLVRGKLREITGKEKASDIFNNSAQNTAHYDALFGKATPANDAERDFFRGIGYLHLGVQHLRNEKAHTPATPLEPNLAVHYISLASLAYDLITQFVSEDTIKELEDLVLTKRQSYRTAGAFYRDFDDGKWLQSLTLPAKVQSSAVCKVLKTKWLDEADFTRSYDHSNIVLMRLELVVDELTEADLDRLLDLPTKDSYGNDQSAGMQQFFEFVQKKYPDRMSQKTKDWLTKEQS
;
A
#
# COMPACT_ATOMS: atom_id res chain seq x y z
N MET A 1 11.25 3.51 22.15
CA MET A 1 10.68 2.63 21.10
C MET A 1 11.34 2.98 19.79
N SER A 2 11.76 1.95 19.06
CA SER A 2 12.49 2.14 17.82
C SER A 2 11.54 2.56 16.70
N LYS A 3 12.04 3.35 15.76
CA LYS A 3 11.30 3.81 14.57
C LYS A 3 11.47 2.83 13.40
N LEU A 4 11.67 1.55 13.69
CA LEU A 4 11.80 0.50 12.69
C LEU A 4 10.47 0.34 11.94
N SER A 5 10.47 0.62 10.65
CA SER A 5 9.25 0.59 9.83
C SER A 5 8.72 -0.84 9.68
N LEU A 6 7.43 -0.99 9.36
CA LEU A 6 6.84 -2.31 9.10
C LEU A 6 7.54 -3.03 7.92
N PRO A 7 7.85 -2.36 6.78
CA PRO A 7 8.65 -2.97 5.71
C PRO A 7 10.04 -3.43 6.16
N ASP A 8 10.73 -2.66 7.02
CA ASP A 8 12.04 -3.05 7.55
C ASP A 8 11.93 -4.27 8.45
N LYS A 9 10.89 -4.33 9.29
CA LYS A 9 10.58 -5.53 10.11
C LYS A 9 10.34 -6.74 9.21
N THR A 10 9.49 -6.63 8.20
CA THR A 10 9.19 -7.74 7.27
C THR A 10 10.44 -8.22 6.55
N PHE A 11 11.29 -7.29 6.10
CA PHE A 11 12.58 -7.62 5.48
C PHE A 11 13.52 -8.34 6.45
N LEU A 12 13.68 -7.82 7.67
CA LEU A 12 14.55 -8.40 8.69
C LEU A 12 14.07 -9.77 9.15
N GLU A 13 12.76 -9.96 9.31
CA GLU A 13 12.11 -11.24 9.62
C GLU A 13 12.47 -12.33 8.60
N ALA A 14 12.42 -11.98 7.31
CA ALA A 14 12.75 -12.88 6.22
C ALA A 14 14.26 -13.20 6.21
N VAL A 15 15.10 -12.18 6.19
CA VAL A 15 16.56 -12.34 6.06
C VAL A 15 17.18 -13.04 7.26
N LEU A 16 16.65 -12.79 8.46
CA LEU A 16 17.11 -13.43 9.69
C LEU A 16 16.44 -14.80 9.94
N GLY A 17 15.56 -15.26 9.04
CA GLY A 17 14.93 -16.59 9.14
C GLY A 17 14.03 -16.77 10.38
N MET A 18 13.25 -15.74 10.72
CA MET A 18 12.55 -15.63 12.01
C MET A 18 11.14 -16.26 12.08
N SER A 19 10.61 -16.73 10.95
CA SER A 19 9.26 -17.33 10.87
C SER A 19 9.06 -18.54 11.78
N GLY A 20 10.12 -19.34 12.01
CA GLY A 20 10.10 -20.53 12.87
C GLY A 20 10.52 -20.31 14.33
N GLY A 21 10.67 -19.06 14.78
CA GLY A 21 11.18 -18.77 16.13
C GLY A 21 12.71 -18.81 16.26
N TYR A 22 13.43 -19.04 15.16
CA TYR A 22 14.88 -19.03 15.06
C TYR A 22 15.39 -17.63 14.68
N VAL A 23 16.70 -17.41 14.79
CA VAL A 23 17.38 -16.21 14.27
C VAL A 23 18.68 -16.73 13.66
N LEU A 24 18.77 -16.74 12.33
CA LEU A 24 19.87 -17.33 11.57
C LEU A 24 20.15 -18.79 12.02
N ASP A 25 21.43 -19.16 12.13
CA ASP A 25 21.90 -20.43 12.69
C ASP A 25 22.24 -20.34 14.19
N LEU A 26 21.80 -19.27 14.88
CA LEU A 26 22.18 -19.02 16.28
C LEU A 26 21.44 -19.95 17.25
N THR A 27 22.21 -20.54 18.16
CA THR A 27 21.71 -21.19 19.38
C THR A 27 21.34 -20.14 20.43
N ASN A 28 20.69 -20.54 21.52
CA ASN A 28 20.43 -19.59 22.61
C ASN A 28 21.72 -19.03 23.22
N THR A 29 22.75 -19.88 23.33
CA THR A 29 24.07 -19.49 23.86
C THR A 29 24.78 -18.52 22.93
N SER A 30 24.82 -18.78 21.63
CA SER A 30 25.49 -17.90 20.67
C SER A 30 24.71 -16.60 20.43
N LEU A 31 23.38 -16.61 20.55
CA LEU A 31 22.58 -15.39 20.54
C LEU A 31 22.87 -14.54 21.79
N ALA A 32 22.92 -15.12 22.99
CA ALA A 32 23.29 -14.37 24.19
C ALA A 32 24.66 -13.70 24.04
N GLN A 33 25.67 -14.46 23.58
CA GLN A 33 27.02 -13.95 23.34
C GLN A 33 27.05 -12.79 22.33
N LEU A 34 26.23 -12.85 21.27
CA LEU A 34 26.15 -11.77 20.28
C LEU A 34 25.59 -10.48 20.87
N PHE A 35 24.74 -10.57 21.90
CA PHE A 35 24.11 -9.42 22.56
C PHE A 35 24.88 -8.93 23.80
N ASP A 36 25.79 -9.74 24.36
CA ASP A 36 26.67 -9.34 25.48
C ASP A 36 27.49 -8.09 25.13
N ASP A 37 28.01 -8.02 23.90
CA ASP A 37 28.79 -6.87 23.38
C ASP A 37 27.96 -5.57 23.28
N LEU A 38 26.63 -5.68 23.31
CA LEU A 38 25.68 -4.57 23.26
C LEU A 38 25.16 -4.17 24.64
N ALA A 39 25.60 -4.84 25.71
CA ALA A 39 25.05 -4.70 27.06
C ALA A 39 23.52 -4.93 27.13
N ILE A 40 22.99 -5.79 26.26
CA ILE A 40 21.57 -6.17 26.22
C ILE A 40 21.45 -7.63 26.63
N ASP A 41 20.79 -7.94 27.74
CA ASP A 41 20.40 -9.32 28.04
C ASP A 41 19.05 -9.62 27.37
N ILE A 42 19.10 -10.17 26.16
CA ILE A 42 17.93 -10.50 25.34
C ILE A 42 17.01 -11.56 26.00
N TYR A 43 17.50 -12.26 27.04
CA TYR A 43 16.75 -13.28 27.77
C TYR A 43 16.01 -12.75 29.00
N GLU A 44 16.16 -11.47 29.35
CA GLU A 44 15.34 -10.82 30.39
C GLU A 44 13.83 -10.97 30.12
N ASP A 45 13.04 -11.01 31.20
CA ASP A 45 11.59 -11.20 31.13
C ASP A 45 10.87 -10.10 30.32
N LYS A 46 11.43 -8.88 30.30
CA LYS A 46 10.89 -7.76 29.52
C LYS A 46 10.86 -8.03 28.02
N TYR A 47 11.68 -8.97 27.51
CA TYR A 47 11.69 -9.35 26.10
C TYR A 47 10.79 -10.57 25.79
N ALA A 48 10.13 -11.16 26.79
CA ALA A 48 9.29 -12.35 26.63
C ALA A 48 7.80 -12.04 26.32
N GLU A 49 7.44 -10.76 26.10
CA GLU A 49 6.05 -10.30 25.89
C GLU A 49 5.34 -11.07 24.76
N TYR A 50 6.03 -11.31 23.64
CA TYR A 50 5.51 -12.06 22.49
C TYR A 50 5.81 -13.56 22.54
N GLY A 51 6.37 -14.06 23.65
CA GLY A 51 6.78 -15.45 23.85
C GLY A 51 8.29 -15.63 23.98
N VAL A 52 8.70 -16.84 24.36
CA VAL A 52 10.08 -17.14 24.80
C VAL A 52 11.07 -17.54 23.68
N SER A 53 10.63 -17.54 22.42
CA SER A 53 11.49 -17.87 21.27
C SER A 53 12.51 -16.75 20.98
N LYS A 54 13.63 -17.09 20.33
CA LYS A 54 14.67 -16.11 19.95
C LYS A 54 14.09 -14.99 19.07
N ALA A 55 13.29 -15.38 18.08
CA ALA A 55 12.62 -14.42 17.20
C ALA A 55 11.65 -13.51 17.97
N ASN A 56 10.85 -14.06 18.88
CA ASN A 56 9.92 -13.25 19.67
C ASN A 56 10.65 -12.27 20.58
N ARG A 57 11.79 -12.67 21.17
CA ARG A 57 12.62 -11.76 21.97
C ARG A 57 13.20 -10.63 21.13
N LEU A 58 13.66 -10.92 19.92
CA LEU A 58 14.15 -9.91 18.98
C LEU A 58 13.02 -8.97 18.49
N ARG A 59 11.81 -9.48 18.25
CA ARG A 59 10.61 -8.67 17.96
C ARG A 59 10.26 -7.74 19.12
N THR A 60 10.31 -8.24 20.35
CA THR A 60 10.06 -7.42 21.54
C THR A 60 11.11 -6.32 21.66
N LEU A 61 12.39 -6.62 21.39
CA LEU A 61 13.45 -5.60 21.35
C LEU A 61 13.18 -4.53 20.29
N TRP A 62 12.72 -4.88 19.09
CA TRP A 62 12.34 -3.88 18.08
C TRP A 62 11.19 -2.99 18.54
N LYS A 63 10.25 -3.52 19.33
CA LYS A 63 9.13 -2.75 19.86
C LYS A 63 9.57 -1.81 20.98
N ILE A 64 10.22 -2.33 22.02
CA ILE A 64 10.46 -1.57 23.26
C ILE A 64 11.80 -0.83 23.26
N GLY A 65 12.79 -1.33 22.53
CA GLY A 65 14.14 -0.76 22.47
C GLY A 65 14.18 0.64 21.87
N SER A 66 15.26 1.37 22.13
CA SER A 66 15.59 2.64 21.50
C SER A 66 16.10 2.44 20.07
N ASN A 67 16.12 3.52 19.28
CA ASN A 67 16.72 3.49 17.95
C ASN A 67 18.18 3.03 17.98
N SER A 68 18.95 3.47 18.97
CA SER A 68 20.38 3.13 19.10
C SER A 68 20.59 1.66 19.46
N GLU A 69 19.79 1.11 20.38
CA GLU A 69 19.85 -0.32 20.73
C GLU A 69 19.50 -1.21 19.54
N VAL A 70 18.45 -0.85 18.79
CA VAL A 70 18.05 -1.60 17.59
C VAL A 70 19.06 -1.43 16.46
N ALA A 71 19.59 -0.23 16.24
CA ALA A 71 20.64 0.02 15.25
C ALA A 71 21.89 -0.81 15.52
N SER A 72 22.37 -0.82 16.77
CA SER A 72 23.55 -1.58 17.18
C SER A 72 23.33 -3.08 17.01
N THR A 73 22.15 -3.57 17.39
CA THR A 73 21.75 -4.98 17.19
C THR A 73 21.79 -5.39 15.72
N LEU A 74 21.25 -4.56 14.83
CA LEU A 74 21.25 -4.83 13.39
C LEU A 74 22.65 -4.81 12.80
N GLY A 75 23.52 -3.90 13.27
CA GLY A 75 24.94 -3.86 12.90
C GLY A 75 25.66 -5.17 13.26
N THR A 76 25.54 -5.61 14.52
CA THR A 76 26.19 -6.85 14.99
C THR A 76 25.69 -8.09 14.24
N LEU A 77 24.40 -8.15 13.92
CA LEU A 77 23.85 -9.25 13.11
C LEU A 77 24.39 -9.24 11.67
N ALA A 78 24.55 -8.06 11.06
CA ALA A 78 25.16 -7.95 9.73
C ALA A 78 26.63 -8.41 9.74
N ASP A 79 27.39 -8.00 10.76
CA ASP A 79 28.79 -8.40 10.91
C ASP A 79 28.93 -9.91 11.14
N TYR A 80 28.01 -10.51 11.91
CA TYR A 80 27.95 -11.96 12.08
C TYR A 80 27.69 -12.69 10.75
N ILE A 81 26.75 -12.22 9.94
CA ILE A 81 26.41 -12.82 8.64
C ILE A 81 27.65 -12.81 7.72
N GLU A 82 28.32 -11.67 7.58
CA GLU A 82 29.53 -11.55 6.75
C GLU A 82 30.67 -12.43 7.25
N ALA A 83 30.92 -12.43 8.56
CA ALA A 83 31.97 -13.25 9.15
C ALA A 83 31.70 -14.75 8.92
N LYS A 84 30.44 -15.17 9.00
CA LYS A 84 30.03 -16.55 8.70
C LYS A 84 30.22 -16.91 7.23
N GLN A 85 29.84 -16.03 6.32
CA GLN A 85 30.00 -16.25 4.88
C GLN A 85 31.46 -16.28 4.43
N ALA A 86 32.32 -15.50 5.09
CA ALA A 86 33.76 -15.52 4.84
C ALA A 86 34.50 -16.71 5.49
N ALA A 87 33.84 -17.47 6.39
CA ALA A 87 34.49 -18.55 7.12
C ALA A 87 34.73 -19.79 6.23
N PRO A 88 35.96 -20.32 6.18
CA PRO A 88 36.28 -21.49 5.37
C PRO A 88 35.53 -22.73 5.89
N GLY A 89 34.80 -23.41 5.00
CA GLY A 89 34.03 -24.61 5.33
C GLY A 89 32.59 -24.35 5.79
N PHE A 90 32.11 -23.10 5.75
CA PHE A 90 30.70 -22.80 5.95
C PHE A 90 29.87 -23.25 4.73
N SER A 91 28.82 -24.03 4.96
CA SER A 91 27.94 -24.57 3.91
C SER A 91 26.80 -23.63 3.51
N GLY A 92 26.84 -22.37 3.96
CA GLY A 92 25.74 -21.41 3.80
C GLY A 92 24.69 -21.51 4.91
N PHE A 93 23.88 -20.47 5.02
CA PHE A 93 22.66 -20.48 5.82
C PHE A 93 21.59 -21.32 5.13
N ARG A 94 20.47 -21.58 5.82
CA ARG A 94 19.33 -22.32 5.24
C ARG A 94 18.82 -21.65 3.96
N GLU A 95 18.86 -20.33 3.92
CA GLU A 95 18.59 -19.49 2.76
C GLU A 95 19.82 -18.64 2.49
N GLU A 96 20.21 -18.50 1.22
CA GLU A 96 21.37 -17.68 0.85
C GLU A 96 21.08 -16.21 1.14
N ILE A 97 21.90 -15.59 1.98
CA ILE A 97 21.82 -14.15 2.28
C ILE A 97 22.79 -13.43 1.36
N THR A 98 22.32 -12.50 0.54
CA THR A 98 23.16 -11.80 -0.44
C THR A 98 23.84 -10.57 0.18
N ASP A 99 24.95 -10.13 -0.42
CA ASP A 99 25.64 -8.89 -0.02
C ASP A 99 24.68 -7.67 -0.04
N ASP A 100 23.73 -7.63 -0.97
CA ASP A 100 22.70 -6.58 -1.05
C ASP A 100 21.74 -6.60 0.16
N GLN A 101 21.41 -7.78 0.67
CA GLN A 101 20.59 -7.92 1.87
C GLN A 101 21.37 -7.46 3.11
N ILE A 102 22.64 -7.81 3.23
CA ILE A 102 23.52 -7.35 4.32
C ILE A 102 23.68 -5.83 4.27
N ALA A 103 23.91 -5.26 3.08
CA ALA A 103 24.00 -3.82 2.87
C ALA A 103 22.68 -3.10 3.25
N ARG A 104 21.52 -3.73 3.00
CA ARG A 104 20.23 -3.20 3.43
C ARG A 104 20.05 -3.24 4.95
N ILE A 105 20.48 -4.30 5.64
CA ILE A 105 20.48 -4.34 7.12
C ILE A 105 21.29 -3.16 7.68
N ARG A 106 22.49 -2.92 7.15
CA ARG A 106 23.34 -1.80 7.58
C ARG A 106 22.74 -0.42 7.28
N ARG A 107 22.03 -0.28 6.16
CA ARG A 107 21.31 0.96 5.84
C ARG A 107 20.24 1.27 6.88
N ILE A 108 19.42 0.26 7.23
CA ILE A 108 18.37 0.39 8.26
C ILE A 108 19.00 0.77 9.60
N ALA A 109 20.10 0.12 9.99
CA ALA A 109 20.83 0.45 11.20
C ALA A 109 21.30 1.93 11.21
N ALA A 110 21.89 2.40 10.10
CA ALA A 110 22.36 3.77 9.97
C ALA A 110 21.22 4.81 9.97
N GLU A 111 20.06 4.48 9.41
CA GLU A 111 18.88 5.35 9.42
C GLU A 111 18.29 5.50 10.83
N LEU A 112 18.26 4.42 11.61
CA LEU A 112 17.85 4.45 13.00
C LEU A 112 18.80 5.30 13.86
N ASP A 113 20.10 5.17 13.63
CA ASP A 113 21.14 5.92 14.36
C ASP A 113 21.20 7.41 13.98
N ARG A 114 20.82 7.76 12.73
CA ARG A 114 20.73 9.14 12.25
C ARG A 114 19.48 9.91 12.69
N ALA A 115 18.55 9.29 13.43
CA ALA A 115 17.40 10.00 13.97
C ALA A 115 17.90 11.15 14.89
N PRO A 116 17.54 12.42 14.62
CA PRO A 116 18.18 13.54 15.30
C PRO A 116 17.85 13.54 16.79
N SER A 117 18.91 13.44 17.60
CA SER A 117 18.99 14.08 18.90
C SER A 117 18.87 15.59 18.69
N ALA A 118 17.68 16.13 18.91
CA ALA A 118 17.44 17.54 19.20
C ALA A 118 16.52 17.55 20.43
N GLY A 119 16.82 18.16 21.57
CA GLY A 119 17.88 19.05 22.03
C GLY A 119 17.32 19.69 23.31
N ARG A 120 18.17 19.97 24.31
CA ARG A 120 17.78 20.66 25.55
C ARG A 120 16.91 21.90 25.28
N GLY A 121 15.81 22.03 26.03
CA GLY A 121 15.02 23.26 26.15
C GLY A 121 13.59 23.01 26.63
N GLN A 122 13.33 23.34 27.90
CA GLN A 122 12.03 23.52 28.59
C GLN A 122 10.94 24.15 27.68
N THR A 123 9.63 23.91 27.76
CA THR A 123 8.68 23.67 28.87
C THR A 123 7.39 23.04 28.32
N THR A 124 6.67 22.35 29.20
CA THR A 124 5.32 21.74 29.12
C THR A 124 4.20 22.57 28.50
N SER A 125 3.32 21.91 27.74
CA SER A 125 1.84 21.80 27.86
C SER A 125 1.38 20.90 26.68
N ALA A 126 0.92 19.66 26.85
CA ALA A 126 -0.38 19.21 27.38
C ALA A 126 -1.58 19.76 26.58
N ASP A 127 -1.78 19.19 25.38
CA ASP A 127 -3.03 18.98 24.65
C ASP A 127 -2.67 18.99 23.16
N ASP A 128 -2.73 17.83 22.49
CA ASP A 128 -3.15 17.81 21.09
C ASP A 128 -3.50 16.39 20.64
N VAL A 129 -4.73 16.31 20.14
CA VAL A 129 -5.41 15.15 19.58
C VAL A 129 -4.65 14.69 18.34
N ALA A 130 -4.43 13.38 18.23
CA ALA A 130 -3.80 12.77 17.06
C ALA A 130 -4.62 13.09 15.79
N GLU A 131 -4.09 13.97 14.93
CA GLU A 131 -4.60 14.13 13.57
C GLU A 131 -4.29 12.88 12.74
N PRO A 132 -5.22 12.47 11.84
CA PRO A 132 -5.03 11.31 10.98
C PRO A 132 -3.92 11.60 9.97
N THR A 133 -2.88 10.77 9.99
CA THR A 133 -1.83 10.79 8.96
C THR A 133 -2.45 10.34 7.64
N PRO A 134 -2.35 11.13 6.54
CA PRO A 134 -2.87 10.70 5.24
C PRO A 134 -2.08 9.48 4.76
N ALA A 135 -2.79 8.40 4.45
CA ALA A 135 -2.23 7.20 3.85
C ALA A 135 -1.65 7.53 2.47
N ILE A 136 -0.34 7.35 2.33
CA ILE A 136 0.36 7.44 1.04
C ILE A 136 0.46 6.02 0.48
N PHE A 137 -0.12 5.79 -0.69
CA PHE A 137 -0.16 4.49 -1.36
C PHE A 137 1.01 4.31 -2.34
N THR A 138 1.57 3.10 -2.40
CA THR A 138 2.63 2.71 -3.34
C THR A 138 2.13 1.60 -4.28
N THR A 139 2.17 1.86 -5.59
CA THR A 139 2.47 0.80 -6.58
C THR A 139 3.88 0.27 -6.30
N GLU A 140 4.15 -1.01 -6.56
CA GLU A 140 5.46 -1.61 -6.24
C GLU A 140 6.56 -0.99 -7.12
N ALA A 141 7.17 0.11 -6.64
CA ALA A 141 8.36 0.66 -7.23
C ALA A 141 9.56 -0.18 -6.78
N THR A 142 10.21 -0.87 -7.72
CA THR A 142 11.47 -1.57 -7.41
C THR A 142 12.64 -0.71 -7.85
N VAL A 143 13.59 -0.50 -6.94
CA VAL A 143 14.84 0.21 -7.21
C VAL A 143 15.97 -0.80 -7.18
N SER A 144 16.63 -0.99 -8.32
CA SER A 144 17.77 -1.89 -8.47
C SER A 144 18.93 -1.15 -9.12
N GLY A 145 20.01 -0.95 -8.35
CA GLY A 145 21.13 -0.11 -8.77
C GLY A 145 20.67 1.32 -9.11
N ASN A 146 20.89 1.74 -10.36
CA ASN A 146 20.45 3.04 -10.90
C ASN A 146 19.14 2.96 -11.69
N LYS A 147 18.42 1.84 -11.63
CA LYS A 147 17.17 1.64 -12.35
C LYS A 147 16.00 1.72 -11.38
N ILE A 148 15.02 2.52 -11.74
CA ILE A 148 13.74 2.58 -11.06
C ILE A 148 12.71 1.95 -12.00
N ARG A 149 12.08 0.88 -11.55
CA ARG A 149 10.92 0.30 -12.22
C ARG A 149 9.68 0.84 -11.51
N ILE A 150 8.87 1.55 -12.27
CA ILE A 150 7.59 2.12 -11.84
C ILE A 150 6.50 1.57 -12.73
N GLU A 151 5.35 1.32 -12.14
CA GLU A 151 4.15 0.94 -12.86
C GLU A 151 3.43 2.20 -13.32
N ILE A 152 3.08 2.26 -14.61
CA ILE A 152 2.28 3.35 -15.17
C ILE A 152 0.84 3.15 -14.69
N HIS A 153 0.19 4.23 -14.25
CA HIS A 153 -1.23 4.18 -13.85
C HIS A 153 -2.09 3.52 -14.93
N ARG A 154 -2.99 2.61 -14.51
CA ARG A 154 -3.75 1.72 -15.40
C ARG A 154 -4.52 2.50 -16.46
N ASP A 155 -5.25 3.55 -16.07
CA ASP A 155 -6.07 4.34 -17.00
C ASP A 155 -5.20 5.04 -18.06
N LEU A 156 -3.99 5.46 -17.68
CA LEU A 156 -3.03 6.02 -18.63
C LEU A 156 -2.53 4.92 -19.57
N TYR A 157 -2.10 3.78 -19.02
CA TYR A 157 -1.56 2.67 -19.81
C TYR A 157 -2.59 2.09 -20.79
N SER A 158 -3.85 1.93 -20.38
CA SER A 158 -4.93 1.48 -21.25
C SER A 158 -5.16 2.39 -22.45
N HIS A 159 -4.87 3.70 -22.31
CA HIS A 159 -4.99 4.67 -23.40
C HIS A 159 -3.73 4.74 -24.27
N ILE A 160 -2.54 4.66 -23.66
CA ILE A 160 -1.27 4.91 -24.38
C ILE A 160 -0.50 3.65 -24.78
N GLY A 161 -0.92 2.47 -24.32
CA GLY A 161 -0.18 1.21 -24.49
C GLY A 161 0.08 0.85 -25.95
N GLN A 162 -0.85 1.17 -26.85
CA GLN A 162 -0.66 0.96 -28.29
C GLN A 162 0.52 1.75 -28.86
N TYR A 163 0.74 2.98 -28.38
CA TYR A 163 1.84 3.83 -28.83
C TYR A 163 3.18 3.35 -28.26
N LEU A 164 3.18 2.87 -27.01
CA LEU A 164 4.37 2.27 -26.41
C LEU A 164 4.79 0.99 -27.17
N ALA A 165 3.82 0.15 -27.56
CA ALA A 165 4.08 -1.08 -28.30
C ALA A 165 4.65 -0.82 -29.70
N THR A 166 4.26 0.27 -30.36
CA THR A 166 4.77 0.65 -31.68
C THR A 166 6.04 1.51 -31.63
N GLY A 167 6.54 1.85 -30.44
CA GLY A 167 7.68 2.74 -30.26
C GLY A 167 7.37 4.22 -30.54
N ASP A 168 6.09 4.58 -30.63
CA ASP A 168 5.61 5.95 -30.84
C ASP A 168 5.54 6.73 -29.51
N TYR A 169 6.71 6.92 -28.91
CA TYR A 169 6.85 7.55 -27.60
C TYR A 169 6.39 9.01 -27.57
N PHE A 170 6.48 9.72 -28.70
CA PHE A 170 6.01 11.10 -28.79
C PHE A 170 4.51 11.18 -28.56
N HIS A 171 3.73 10.37 -29.29
CA HIS A 171 2.27 10.33 -29.13
C HIS A 171 1.87 9.73 -27.78
N ALA A 172 2.60 8.72 -27.27
CA ALA A 172 2.35 8.20 -25.92
C ALA A 172 2.39 9.31 -24.85
N VAL A 173 3.40 10.17 -24.89
CA VAL A 173 3.52 11.31 -23.97
C VAL A 173 2.41 12.33 -24.21
N GLU A 174 2.12 12.71 -25.45
CA GLU A 174 1.08 13.69 -25.75
C GLU A 174 -0.30 13.24 -25.26
N GLU A 175 -0.64 11.98 -25.53
CA GLU A 175 -1.90 11.36 -25.11
C GLU A 175 -1.99 11.20 -23.59
N SER A 176 -0.87 10.92 -22.91
CA SER A 176 -0.85 10.89 -21.44
C SER A 176 -1.22 12.24 -20.83
N TYR A 177 -0.70 13.35 -21.38
CA TYR A 177 -1.03 14.71 -20.91
C TYR A 177 -2.45 15.13 -21.28
N LYS A 178 -2.97 14.71 -22.44
CA LYS A 178 -4.38 14.92 -22.80
C LYS A 178 -5.29 14.21 -21.80
N LEU A 179 -4.94 12.99 -21.37
CA LEU A 179 -5.73 12.22 -20.43
C LEU A 179 -5.77 12.86 -19.03
N VAL A 180 -4.64 13.38 -18.52
CA VAL A 180 -4.59 14.16 -17.27
C VAL A 180 -5.51 15.39 -17.33
N ARG A 181 -5.44 16.15 -18.43
CA ARG A 181 -6.30 17.34 -18.61
C ARG A 181 -7.78 16.98 -18.81
N GLY A 182 -8.05 15.86 -19.47
CA GLY A 182 -9.38 15.27 -19.58
C GLY A 182 -9.95 14.96 -18.21
N LYS A 183 -9.16 14.35 -17.32
CA LYS A 183 -9.59 14.06 -15.95
C LYS A 183 -9.85 15.33 -15.13
N LEU A 184 -9.01 16.36 -15.25
CA LEU A 184 -9.29 17.67 -14.64
C LEU A 184 -10.64 18.22 -15.10
N ARG A 185 -10.98 18.08 -16.39
CA ARG A 185 -12.27 18.53 -16.93
C ARG A 185 -13.44 17.71 -16.39
N GLU A 186 -13.28 16.41 -16.23
CA GLU A 186 -14.30 15.54 -15.65
C GLU A 186 -14.61 15.94 -14.18
N ILE A 187 -13.57 16.26 -13.40
CA ILE A 187 -13.72 16.60 -11.98
C ILE A 187 -14.23 18.03 -11.79
N THR A 188 -13.67 18.99 -12.53
CA THR A 188 -13.86 20.43 -12.26
C THR A 188 -14.73 21.17 -13.29
N GLY A 189 -15.05 20.52 -14.42
CA GLY A 189 -15.65 21.16 -15.59
C GLY A 189 -14.68 22.02 -16.40
N LYS A 190 -13.39 22.10 -16.02
CA LYS A 190 -12.36 22.90 -16.68
C LYS A 190 -11.19 22.03 -17.11
N GLU A 191 -10.67 22.26 -18.31
CA GLU A 191 -9.57 21.47 -18.86
C GLU A 191 -8.18 22.11 -18.64
N LYS A 192 -8.14 23.42 -18.40
CA LYS A 192 -6.89 24.14 -18.18
C LYS A 192 -6.60 24.23 -16.70
N ALA A 193 -5.41 23.77 -16.30
CA ALA A 193 -4.92 23.87 -14.93
C ALA A 193 -4.88 25.33 -14.45
N SER A 194 -4.57 26.28 -15.34
CA SER A 194 -4.59 27.71 -15.03
C SER A 194 -5.98 28.24 -14.68
N ASP A 195 -7.04 27.65 -15.24
CA ASP A 195 -8.42 28.07 -14.92
C ASP A 195 -8.87 27.50 -13.57
N ILE A 196 -8.29 26.36 -13.17
CA ILE A 196 -8.62 25.64 -11.93
C ILE A 196 -7.82 26.20 -10.75
N PHE A 197 -6.50 26.23 -10.88
CA PHE A 197 -5.58 26.54 -9.79
C PHE A 197 -5.07 27.98 -9.79
N ASN A 198 -5.30 28.75 -10.86
CA ASN A 198 -4.61 30.01 -11.18
C ASN A 198 -3.09 29.86 -11.38
N ASN A 199 -2.42 30.89 -11.91
CA ASN A 199 -0.98 30.82 -12.23
C ASN A 199 -0.07 30.76 -10.99
N SER A 200 -0.57 31.10 -9.79
CA SER A 200 0.15 30.97 -8.52
C SER A 200 -0.21 29.70 -7.74
N ALA A 201 -1.02 28.82 -8.34
CA ALA A 201 -1.58 27.62 -7.71
C ALA A 201 -2.35 27.89 -6.40
N GLN A 202 -2.93 29.08 -6.25
CA GLN A 202 -3.58 29.54 -5.01
C GLN A 202 -5.11 29.51 -5.07
N ASN A 203 -5.71 29.22 -6.23
CA ASN A 203 -7.16 29.16 -6.32
C ASN A 203 -7.69 27.89 -5.65
N THR A 204 -8.58 28.06 -4.68
CA THR A 204 -9.14 26.96 -3.87
C THR A 204 -10.56 26.56 -4.31
N ALA A 205 -11.13 27.21 -5.32
CA ALA A 205 -12.53 27.02 -5.73
C ALA A 205 -12.91 25.56 -6.08
N HIS A 206 -11.92 24.75 -6.46
CA HIS A 206 -12.11 23.34 -6.85
C HIS A 206 -11.49 22.34 -5.88
N TYR A 207 -11.00 22.78 -4.71
CA TYR A 207 -10.33 21.89 -3.75
C TYR A 207 -11.25 20.81 -3.23
N ASP A 208 -12.52 21.13 -2.98
CA ASP A 208 -13.49 20.14 -2.52
C ASP A 208 -13.65 18.98 -3.52
N ALA A 209 -13.78 19.31 -4.81
CA ALA A 209 -13.90 18.32 -5.87
C ALA A 209 -12.63 17.51 -6.12
N LEU A 210 -11.45 18.13 -5.95
CA LEU A 210 -10.14 17.52 -6.25
C LEU A 210 -9.53 16.77 -5.06
N PHE A 211 -9.81 17.23 -3.84
CA PHE A 211 -9.13 16.82 -2.62
C PHE A 211 -10.09 16.35 -1.52
N GLY A 212 -11.40 16.35 -1.78
CA GLY A 212 -12.43 15.96 -0.82
C GLY A 212 -12.66 16.95 0.31
N LYS A 213 -12.04 18.13 0.26
CA LYS A 213 -12.23 19.22 1.24
C LYS A 213 -11.99 20.59 0.65
N ALA A 214 -12.85 21.54 0.99
CA ALA A 214 -12.75 22.92 0.53
C ALA A 214 -11.54 23.68 1.13
N THR A 215 -11.11 23.31 2.34
CA THR A 215 -10.08 24.01 3.10
C THR A 215 -9.02 23.04 3.62
N PRO A 216 -7.71 23.35 3.48
CA PRO A 216 -6.65 22.59 4.14
C PRO A 216 -6.77 22.62 5.67
N ALA A 217 -6.42 21.53 6.34
CA ALA A 217 -6.38 21.43 7.81
C ALA A 217 -5.21 22.23 8.42
N ASN A 218 -4.06 22.23 7.74
CA ASN A 218 -2.85 22.88 8.22
C ASN A 218 -2.00 23.43 7.05
N ASP A 219 -0.94 24.16 7.40
CA ASP A 219 -0.04 24.80 6.44
C ASP A 219 0.67 23.79 5.52
N ALA A 220 1.04 22.62 6.04
CA ALA A 220 1.68 21.58 5.26
C ALA A 220 0.75 21.03 4.17
N GLU A 221 -0.51 20.80 4.51
CA GLU A 221 -1.52 20.36 3.55
C GLU A 221 -1.84 21.43 2.51
N ARG A 222 -1.89 22.70 2.91
CA ARG A 222 -2.03 23.81 1.98
C ARG A 222 -0.90 23.79 0.95
N ASP A 223 0.35 23.65 1.41
CA ASP A 223 1.50 23.64 0.51
C ASP A 223 1.52 22.40 -0.38
N PHE A 224 1.04 21.26 0.11
CA PHE A 224 0.84 20.06 -0.68
C PHE A 224 -0.17 20.27 -1.82
N PHE A 225 -1.36 20.84 -1.54
CA PHE A 225 -2.36 21.15 -2.57
C PHE A 225 -1.85 22.15 -3.61
N ARG A 226 -1.09 23.16 -3.16
CA ARG A 226 -0.41 24.09 -4.07
C ARG A 226 0.62 23.38 -4.95
N GLY A 227 1.37 22.43 -4.39
CA GLY A 227 2.30 21.56 -5.12
C GLY A 227 1.61 20.79 -6.25
N ILE A 228 0.44 20.20 -5.98
CA ILE A 228 -0.38 19.54 -7.01
C ILE A 228 -0.80 20.52 -8.10
N GLY A 229 -1.19 21.74 -7.72
CA GLY A 229 -1.53 22.79 -8.69
C GLY A 229 -0.35 23.14 -9.60
N TYR A 230 0.85 23.33 -9.06
CA TYR A 230 2.06 23.59 -9.85
C TYR A 230 2.43 22.43 -10.76
N LEU A 231 2.27 21.18 -10.30
CA LEU A 231 2.48 20.00 -11.14
C LEU A 231 1.56 20.01 -12.37
N HIS A 232 0.27 20.33 -12.19
CA HIS A 232 -0.69 20.40 -13.29
C HIS A 232 -0.45 21.59 -14.23
N LEU A 233 0.01 22.74 -13.69
CA LEU A 233 0.48 23.85 -14.52
C LEU A 233 1.70 23.42 -15.37
N GLY A 234 2.64 22.68 -14.77
CA GLY A 234 3.78 22.08 -15.47
C GLY A 234 3.35 21.18 -16.63
N VAL A 235 2.44 20.23 -16.37
CA VAL A 235 1.86 19.35 -17.39
C VAL A 235 1.19 20.16 -18.51
N GLN A 236 0.43 21.20 -18.17
CA GLN A 236 -0.19 22.09 -19.15
C GLN A 236 0.85 22.76 -20.06
N HIS A 237 1.92 23.32 -19.49
CA HIS A 237 2.94 24.03 -20.26
C HIS A 237 3.80 23.07 -21.11
N LEU A 238 4.20 21.93 -20.57
CA LEU A 238 4.93 20.89 -21.31
C LEU A 238 4.10 20.34 -22.48
N ARG A 239 2.79 20.19 -22.30
CA ARG A 239 1.89 19.80 -23.39
C ARG A 239 1.79 20.88 -24.46
N ASN A 240 1.73 22.16 -24.07
CA ASN A 240 1.62 23.26 -25.02
C ASN A 240 2.84 23.36 -25.93
N GLU A 241 4.04 23.12 -25.41
CA GLU A 241 5.27 23.02 -26.21
C GLU A 241 5.18 21.90 -27.26
N LYS A 242 4.68 20.72 -26.86
CA LYS A 242 4.48 19.57 -27.77
C LYS A 242 3.35 19.78 -28.79
N ALA A 243 2.32 20.55 -28.48
CA ALA A 243 1.21 20.84 -29.40
C ALA A 243 1.57 21.83 -30.52
N HIS A 244 2.68 22.56 -30.36
CA HIS A 244 3.16 23.57 -31.32
C HIS A 244 4.45 23.14 -32.04
N THR A 245 4.93 21.92 -31.80
CA THR A 245 6.15 21.36 -32.38
C THR A 245 5.80 20.10 -33.19
N PRO A 246 6.28 19.93 -34.44
CA PRO A 246 6.09 18.69 -35.20
C PRO A 246 6.58 17.47 -34.43
N ALA A 247 5.95 16.31 -34.65
CA ALA A 247 6.37 15.06 -34.02
C ALA A 247 7.85 14.78 -34.31
N THR A 248 8.65 14.70 -33.24
CA THR A 248 10.09 14.42 -33.31
C THR A 248 10.37 13.09 -32.60
N PRO A 249 11.41 12.35 -33.01
CA PRO A 249 11.85 11.16 -32.30
C PRO A 249 12.14 11.52 -30.83
N LEU A 250 11.47 10.83 -29.90
CA LEU A 250 11.65 11.01 -28.46
C LEU A 250 12.38 9.80 -27.90
N GLU A 251 13.42 10.05 -27.11
CA GLU A 251 14.19 8.99 -26.46
C GLU A 251 13.30 8.23 -25.45
N PRO A 252 13.36 6.88 -25.41
CA PRO A 252 12.43 6.08 -24.60
C PRO A 252 12.46 6.37 -23.11
N ASN A 253 13.63 6.55 -22.48
CA ASN A 253 13.69 6.83 -21.04
C ASN A 253 13.11 8.20 -20.72
N LEU A 254 13.40 9.22 -21.54
CA LEU A 254 12.80 10.54 -21.42
C LEU A 254 11.28 10.49 -21.58
N ALA A 255 10.76 9.67 -22.50
CA ALA A 255 9.32 9.46 -22.65
C ALA A 255 8.71 8.85 -21.39
N VAL A 256 9.36 7.84 -20.81
CA VAL A 256 8.93 7.24 -19.54
C VAL A 256 8.90 8.28 -18.43
N HIS A 257 9.90 9.17 -18.31
CA HIS A 257 9.87 10.25 -17.32
C HIS A 257 8.66 11.18 -17.47
N TYR A 258 8.32 11.58 -18.70
CA TYR A 258 7.13 12.39 -18.94
C TYR A 258 5.82 11.65 -18.64
N ILE A 259 5.73 10.38 -19.01
CA ILE A 259 4.56 9.54 -18.68
C ILE A 259 4.44 9.36 -17.16
N SER A 260 5.57 9.25 -16.46
CA SER A 260 5.60 9.13 -14.99
C SER A 260 5.12 10.41 -14.32
N LEU A 261 5.51 11.57 -14.85
CA LEU A 261 4.99 12.87 -14.42
C LEU A 261 3.46 12.95 -14.63
N ALA A 262 2.98 12.49 -15.79
CA ALA A 262 1.55 12.43 -16.08
C ALA A 262 0.81 11.49 -15.13
N SER A 263 1.38 10.32 -14.84
CA SER A 263 0.85 9.33 -13.90
C SER A 263 0.73 9.93 -12.50
N LEU A 264 1.80 10.53 -11.99
CA LEU A 264 1.80 11.20 -10.69
C LEU A 264 0.76 12.32 -10.63
N ALA A 265 0.68 13.17 -11.66
CA ALA A 265 -0.30 14.24 -11.72
C ALA A 265 -1.73 13.70 -11.69
N TYR A 266 -2.00 12.65 -12.46
CA TYR A 266 -3.29 11.97 -12.49
C TYR A 266 -3.66 11.41 -11.12
N ASP A 267 -2.74 10.65 -10.50
CA ASP A 267 -2.97 9.98 -9.22
C ASP A 267 -3.28 10.99 -8.11
N LEU A 268 -2.55 12.11 -8.07
CA LEU A 268 -2.72 13.12 -7.03
C LEU A 268 -4.07 13.84 -7.04
N ILE A 269 -4.82 13.80 -8.15
CA ILE A 269 -6.17 14.36 -8.27
C ILE A 269 -7.28 13.31 -8.25
N THR A 270 -6.93 12.02 -8.32
CA THR A 270 -7.89 10.90 -8.27
C THR A 270 -7.79 10.10 -6.97
N GLN A 271 -6.73 10.28 -6.18
CA GLN A 271 -6.54 9.63 -4.88
C GLN A 271 -7.51 10.13 -3.81
N PHE A 272 -8.16 11.27 -4.02
CA PHE A 272 -9.05 11.84 -3.01
C PHE A 272 -10.50 11.47 -3.30
N VAL A 273 -11.02 10.60 -2.45
CA VAL A 273 -12.43 10.22 -2.42
C VAL A 273 -13.08 11.03 -1.30
N SER A 274 -14.08 11.85 -1.59
CA SER A 274 -14.82 12.54 -0.53
C SER A 274 -15.55 11.52 0.36
N GLU A 275 -15.71 11.82 1.64
CA GLU A 275 -16.52 11.01 2.57
C GLU A 275 -17.94 10.79 2.03
N ASP A 276 -18.51 11.79 1.34
CA ASP A 276 -19.81 11.67 0.68
C ASP A 276 -19.81 10.60 -0.43
N THR A 277 -18.71 10.48 -1.20
CA THR A 277 -18.58 9.47 -2.25
C THR A 277 -18.40 8.08 -1.64
N ILE A 278 -17.61 7.96 -0.57
CA ILE A 278 -17.46 6.70 0.18
C ILE A 278 -18.83 6.27 0.71
N LYS A 279 -19.55 7.19 1.34
CA LYS A 279 -20.89 6.94 1.88
C LYS A 279 -21.89 6.57 0.80
N GLU A 280 -21.91 7.28 -0.33
CA GLU A 280 -22.77 6.95 -1.47
C GLU A 280 -22.55 5.51 -1.95
N LEU A 281 -21.29 5.05 -1.99
CA LEU A 281 -20.97 3.67 -2.37
C LEU A 281 -21.39 2.65 -1.33
N GLU A 282 -21.15 2.95 -0.06
CA GLU A 282 -21.57 2.09 1.03
C GLU A 282 -23.10 1.95 1.07
N ASP A 283 -23.82 3.04 0.85
CA ASP A 283 -25.28 3.07 0.75
C ASP A 283 -25.78 2.33 -0.50
N LEU A 284 -25.07 2.40 -1.63
CA LEU A 284 -25.38 1.61 -2.83
C LEU A 284 -25.25 0.11 -2.58
N VAL A 285 -24.14 -0.33 -1.95
CA VAL A 285 -23.95 -1.74 -1.60
C VAL A 285 -25.01 -2.21 -0.63
N LEU A 286 -25.29 -1.42 0.41
CA LEU A 286 -26.29 -1.73 1.43
C LEU A 286 -27.70 -1.85 0.81
N THR A 287 -28.09 -0.86 0.00
CA THR A 287 -29.38 -0.87 -0.70
C THR A 287 -29.51 -2.07 -1.62
N LYS A 288 -28.44 -2.40 -2.36
CA LYS A 288 -28.43 -3.57 -3.23
C LYS A 288 -28.56 -4.87 -2.43
N ARG A 289 -27.84 -5.02 -1.32
CA ARG A 289 -27.96 -6.19 -0.43
C ARG A 289 -29.39 -6.34 0.10
N GLN A 290 -30.03 -5.24 0.51
CA GLN A 290 -31.40 -5.21 1.02
C GLN A 290 -32.46 -5.50 -0.04
N SER A 291 -32.16 -5.28 -1.32
CA SER A 291 -33.09 -5.59 -2.43
C SER A 291 -33.34 -7.09 -2.61
N TYR A 292 -32.44 -7.95 -2.11
CA TYR A 292 -32.57 -9.40 -2.19
C TYR A 292 -33.56 -9.95 -1.15
N ARG A 293 -34.68 -10.50 -1.62
CA ARG A 293 -35.75 -11.05 -0.76
C ARG A 293 -35.41 -12.36 -0.08
N THR A 294 -34.43 -13.11 -0.58
CA THR A 294 -34.01 -14.41 -0.03
C THR A 294 -32.51 -14.60 -0.16
N ALA A 295 -31.92 -15.38 0.75
CA ALA A 295 -30.49 -15.73 0.70
C ALA A 295 -30.11 -16.43 -0.62
N GLY A 296 -30.94 -17.36 -1.10
CA GLY A 296 -30.69 -18.05 -2.37
C GLY A 296 -30.78 -17.13 -3.61
N ALA A 297 -31.58 -16.05 -3.56
CA ALA A 297 -31.55 -15.04 -4.63
C ALA A 297 -30.25 -14.22 -4.59
N PHE A 298 -29.79 -13.85 -3.40
CA PHE A 298 -28.54 -13.14 -3.22
C PHE A 298 -27.33 -13.96 -3.70
N TYR A 299 -27.12 -15.17 -3.17
CA TYR A 299 -25.92 -15.95 -3.49
C TYR A 299 -25.81 -16.32 -4.97
N ARG A 300 -26.94 -16.50 -5.69
CA ARG A 300 -26.93 -16.73 -7.15
C ARG A 300 -26.37 -15.56 -7.95
N ASP A 301 -26.54 -14.34 -7.46
CA ASP A 301 -26.02 -13.12 -8.08
C ASP A 301 -24.62 -12.77 -7.57
N PHE A 302 -24.31 -13.15 -6.32
CA PHE A 302 -23.03 -12.90 -5.66
C PHE A 302 -21.89 -13.76 -6.23
N ASP A 303 -22.13 -15.06 -6.42
CA ASP A 303 -21.13 -16.08 -6.80
C ASP A 303 -20.32 -15.77 -8.08
N ASP A 304 -20.92 -15.04 -9.03
CA ASP A 304 -20.29 -14.68 -10.31
C ASP A 304 -20.06 -13.15 -10.46
N GLY A 305 -20.31 -12.37 -9.41
CA GLY A 305 -20.33 -10.91 -9.48
C GLY A 305 -21.39 -10.34 -10.42
N LYS A 306 -22.49 -11.06 -10.64
CA LYS A 306 -23.62 -10.58 -11.46
C LYS A 306 -24.29 -9.38 -10.80
N TRP A 307 -24.29 -9.31 -9.47
CA TRP A 307 -24.83 -8.16 -8.76
C TRP A 307 -24.09 -6.86 -9.13
N LEU A 308 -22.76 -6.90 -9.31
CA LEU A 308 -21.96 -5.76 -9.77
C LEU A 308 -22.35 -5.30 -11.17
N GLN A 309 -22.61 -6.23 -12.09
CA GLN A 309 -23.03 -5.92 -13.46
C GLN A 309 -24.39 -5.21 -13.51
N SER A 310 -25.22 -5.41 -12.50
CA SER A 310 -26.53 -4.77 -12.37
C SER A 310 -26.50 -3.41 -11.65
N LEU A 311 -25.32 -2.98 -11.17
CA LEU A 311 -25.13 -1.71 -10.50
C LEU A 311 -24.64 -0.63 -11.46
N THR A 312 -25.28 0.53 -11.41
CA THR A 312 -24.76 1.74 -12.04
C THR A 312 -23.81 2.41 -11.06
N LEU A 313 -22.51 2.17 -11.24
CA LEU A 313 -21.48 2.80 -10.40
C LEU A 313 -21.23 4.25 -10.83
N PRO A 314 -21.01 5.18 -9.89
CA PRO A 314 -20.60 6.54 -10.23
C PRO A 314 -19.28 6.54 -11.00
N ALA A 315 -19.15 7.40 -12.02
CA ALA A 315 -17.96 7.45 -12.89
C ALA A 315 -16.65 7.68 -12.13
N LYS A 316 -16.72 8.33 -10.96
CA LYS A 316 -15.57 8.59 -10.07
C LYS A 316 -14.96 7.30 -9.51
N VAL A 317 -15.73 6.22 -9.39
CA VAL A 317 -15.33 4.94 -8.77
C VAL A 317 -14.61 4.02 -9.75
N GLN A 318 -14.67 4.33 -11.05
CA GLN A 318 -13.94 3.56 -12.07
C GLN A 318 -12.42 3.79 -12.02
N SER A 319 -11.95 4.73 -11.20
CA SER A 319 -10.52 5.01 -11.06
C SER A 319 -9.85 4.02 -10.10
N SER A 320 -8.73 3.45 -10.54
CA SER A 320 -7.88 2.57 -9.72
C SER A 320 -7.46 3.23 -8.40
N ALA A 321 -7.17 4.54 -8.39
CA ALA A 321 -6.80 5.28 -7.18
C ALA A 321 -7.93 5.28 -6.12
N VAL A 322 -9.18 5.48 -6.55
CA VAL A 322 -10.37 5.42 -5.69
C VAL A 322 -10.56 4.02 -5.13
N CYS A 323 -10.45 2.99 -5.99
CA CYS A 323 -10.56 1.59 -5.56
C CYS A 323 -9.49 1.22 -4.52
N LYS A 324 -8.27 1.75 -4.62
CA LYS A 324 -7.20 1.50 -3.63
C LYS A 324 -7.48 2.12 -2.26
N VAL A 325 -8.01 3.35 -2.24
CA VAL A 325 -8.43 4.01 -1.00
C VAL A 325 -9.53 3.21 -0.32
N LEU A 326 -10.56 2.85 -1.09
CA LEU A 326 -11.70 2.06 -0.61
C LEU A 326 -11.27 0.67 -0.14
N LYS A 327 -10.39 0.00 -0.89
CA LYS A 327 -9.77 -1.27 -0.49
C LYS A 327 -9.17 -1.18 0.90
N THR A 328 -8.35 -0.17 1.14
CA THR A 328 -7.64 -0.01 2.42
C THR A 328 -8.61 0.20 3.56
N LYS A 329 -9.56 1.13 3.39
CA LYS A 329 -10.62 1.38 4.37
C LYS A 329 -11.42 0.10 4.68
N TRP A 330 -11.91 -0.59 3.65
CA TRP A 330 -12.79 -1.74 3.83
C TRP A 330 -12.07 -3.00 4.31
N LEU A 331 -10.76 -3.16 4.04
CA LEU A 331 -9.94 -4.19 4.66
C LEU A 331 -9.67 -3.92 6.15
N ASP A 332 -9.49 -2.66 6.53
CA ASP A 332 -9.29 -2.27 7.94
C ASP A 332 -10.58 -2.36 8.77
N GLU A 333 -11.73 -2.15 8.12
CA GLU A 333 -13.06 -2.29 8.74
C GLU A 333 -13.63 -3.72 8.64
N ALA A 334 -12.94 -4.65 7.98
CA ALA A 334 -13.43 -6.01 7.77
C ALA A 334 -13.59 -6.75 9.11
N ASP A 335 -14.83 -7.15 9.41
CA ASP A 335 -15.19 -7.85 10.64
C ASP A 335 -16.16 -8.98 10.32
N PHE A 336 -15.68 -10.22 10.40
CA PHE A 336 -16.49 -11.42 10.13
C PHE A 336 -17.06 -12.04 11.41
N THR A 337 -17.12 -11.31 12.53
CA THR A 337 -17.65 -11.84 13.81
C THR A 337 -19.07 -11.38 14.14
N ARG A 338 -19.63 -10.43 13.37
CA ARG A 338 -20.89 -9.77 13.70
C ARG A 338 -22.13 -10.57 13.33
N SER A 339 -22.35 -10.76 12.02
CA SER A 339 -23.49 -11.50 11.48
C SER A 339 -23.22 -11.90 10.04
N TYR A 340 -23.85 -12.98 9.59
CA TYR A 340 -23.80 -13.40 8.19
C TYR A 340 -24.17 -12.29 7.20
N ASP A 341 -25.12 -11.42 7.56
CA ASP A 341 -25.53 -10.32 6.68
C ASP A 341 -24.46 -9.22 6.61
N HIS A 342 -23.80 -8.94 7.72
CA HIS A 342 -22.68 -8.01 7.77
C HIS A 342 -21.49 -8.55 6.96
N SER A 343 -21.14 -9.83 7.12
CA SER A 343 -20.09 -10.50 6.33
C SER A 343 -20.37 -10.39 4.83
N ASN A 344 -21.62 -10.61 4.40
CA ASN A 344 -22.00 -10.45 2.99
C ASN A 344 -21.78 -9.01 2.50
N ILE A 345 -22.11 -7.99 3.30
CA ILE A 345 -21.86 -6.58 2.94
C ILE A 345 -20.36 -6.30 2.83
N VAL A 346 -19.55 -6.80 3.76
CA VAL A 346 -18.08 -6.68 3.71
C VAL A 346 -17.53 -7.30 2.42
N LEU A 347 -17.96 -8.51 2.08
CA LEU A 347 -17.48 -9.20 0.89
C LEU A 347 -17.97 -8.53 -0.41
N MET A 348 -19.20 -8.03 -0.44
CA MET A 348 -19.70 -7.21 -1.57
C MET A 348 -18.86 -5.94 -1.76
N ARG A 349 -18.49 -5.25 -0.68
CA ARG A 349 -17.58 -4.09 -0.73
C ARG A 349 -16.22 -4.50 -1.30
N LEU A 350 -15.64 -5.61 -0.83
CA LEU A 350 -14.35 -6.09 -1.33
C LEU A 350 -14.40 -6.53 -2.80
N GLU A 351 -15.54 -7.03 -3.28
CA GLU A 351 -15.71 -7.40 -4.68
C GLU A 351 -15.73 -6.17 -5.61
N LEU A 352 -16.22 -5.01 -5.16
CA LEU A 352 -16.14 -3.75 -5.91
C LEU A 352 -14.69 -3.33 -6.19
N VAL A 353 -13.80 -3.59 -5.24
CA VAL A 353 -12.38 -3.22 -5.29
C VAL A 353 -11.49 -4.41 -5.56
N VAL A 354 -12.07 -5.52 -6.06
CA VAL A 354 -11.37 -6.78 -6.25
C VAL A 354 -10.13 -6.60 -7.13
N ASP A 355 -10.21 -5.71 -8.12
CA ASP A 355 -9.11 -5.35 -9.03
C ASP A 355 -7.84 -4.87 -8.31
N GLU A 356 -7.95 -4.38 -7.08
CA GLU A 356 -6.84 -3.84 -6.30
C GLU A 356 -6.38 -4.75 -5.15
N LEU A 357 -7.09 -5.86 -4.91
CA LEU A 357 -6.71 -6.85 -3.89
C LEU A 357 -5.48 -7.64 -4.31
N THR A 358 -4.56 -7.83 -3.36
CA THR A 358 -3.33 -8.63 -3.51
C THR A 358 -3.49 -10.01 -2.88
N GLU A 359 -2.54 -10.91 -3.14
CA GLU A 359 -2.47 -12.23 -2.48
C GLU A 359 -2.44 -12.10 -0.95
N ALA A 360 -1.65 -11.15 -0.44
CA ALA A 360 -1.57 -10.87 1.00
C ALA A 360 -2.88 -10.33 1.59
N ASP A 361 -3.64 -9.55 0.82
CA ASP A 361 -4.95 -9.05 1.25
C ASP A 361 -5.94 -10.21 1.41
N LEU A 362 -5.92 -11.19 0.50
CA LEU A 362 -6.75 -12.40 0.58
C LEU A 362 -6.38 -13.28 1.77
N ASP A 363 -5.08 -13.48 2.01
CA ASP A 363 -4.59 -14.23 3.16
C ASP A 363 -4.97 -13.57 4.49
N ARG A 364 -4.93 -12.23 4.56
CA ARG A 364 -5.38 -11.44 5.71
C ARG A 364 -6.85 -11.68 6.01
N LEU A 365 -7.72 -11.77 4.99
CA LEU A 365 -9.15 -12.05 5.21
C LEU A 365 -9.38 -13.42 5.85
N LEU A 366 -8.59 -14.43 5.47
CA LEU A 366 -8.65 -15.77 6.06
C LEU A 366 -8.13 -15.84 7.50
N ASP A 367 -7.30 -14.87 7.92
CA ASP A 367 -6.79 -14.78 9.30
C ASP A 367 -7.75 -14.05 10.25
N LEU A 368 -8.78 -13.38 9.73
CA LEU A 368 -9.74 -12.67 10.56
C LEU A 368 -10.62 -13.67 11.34
N PRO A 369 -10.97 -13.34 12.60
CA PRO A 369 -11.88 -14.16 13.36
C PRO A 369 -13.26 -14.17 12.70
N THR A 370 -13.86 -15.36 12.61
CA THR A 370 -15.17 -15.54 11.98
C THR A 370 -16.28 -15.92 12.97
N LYS A 371 -15.91 -16.28 14.20
CA LYS A 371 -16.89 -16.73 15.21
C LYS A 371 -17.44 -15.56 16.01
N ASP A 372 -18.76 -15.53 16.18
CA ASP A 372 -19.44 -14.60 17.08
C ASP A 372 -19.23 -14.96 18.57
N SER A 373 -19.80 -14.16 19.48
CA SER A 373 -19.73 -14.41 20.92
C SER A 373 -20.40 -15.72 21.38
N TYR A 374 -21.20 -16.35 20.52
CA TYR A 374 -21.87 -17.63 20.76
C TYR A 374 -21.12 -18.81 20.11
N GLY A 375 -20.00 -18.54 19.42
CA GLY A 375 -19.19 -19.54 18.73
C GLY A 375 -19.73 -19.95 17.36
N ASN A 376 -20.78 -19.29 16.84
CA ASN A 376 -21.27 -19.55 15.50
C ASN A 376 -20.34 -18.88 14.49
N ASP A 377 -19.95 -19.63 13.47
CA ASP A 377 -19.19 -19.09 12.35
C ASP A 377 -20.06 -18.14 11.54
N GLN A 378 -19.61 -16.92 11.26
CA GLN A 378 -20.35 -15.87 10.56
C GLN A 378 -19.77 -15.55 9.17
N SER A 379 -18.77 -16.28 8.67
CA SER A 379 -18.12 -16.04 7.36
C SER A 379 -18.94 -16.51 6.14
N ALA A 380 -20.27 -16.38 6.18
CA ALA A 380 -21.08 -16.70 5.02
C ALA A 380 -20.74 -15.77 3.83
N GLY A 381 -20.77 -16.33 2.62
CA GLY A 381 -20.32 -15.65 1.40
C GLY A 381 -18.82 -15.76 1.14
N MET A 382 -18.00 -16.10 2.14
CA MET A 382 -16.54 -16.10 1.98
C MET A 382 -16.09 -17.10 0.92
N GLN A 383 -16.72 -18.29 0.88
CA GLN A 383 -16.49 -19.27 -0.18
C GLN A 383 -16.80 -18.69 -1.57
N GLN A 384 -18.00 -18.14 -1.76
CA GLN A 384 -18.44 -17.58 -3.05
C GLN A 384 -17.52 -16.45 -3.51
N PHE A 385 -17.06 -15.61 -2.57
CA PHE A 385 -16.10 -14.55 -2.86
C PHE A 385 -14.76 -15.11 -3.37
N PHE A 386 -14.19 -16.11 -2.71
CA PHE A 386 -12.93 -16.72 -3.14
C PHE A 386 -13.08 -17.53 -4.44
N GLU A 387 -14.22 -18.16 -4.69
CA GLU A 387 -14.54 -18.83 -5.96
C GLU A 387 -14.59 -17.81 -7.10
N PHE A 388 -15.24 -16.67 -6.89
CA PHE A 388 -15.24 -15.54 -7.82
C PHE A 388 -13.82 -15.03 -8.11
N VAL A 389 -13.01 -14.78 -7.06
CA VAL A 389 -11.63 -14.30 -7.21
C VAL A 389 -10.77 -15.32 -7.97
N GLN A 390 -10.89 -16.61 -7.66
CA GLN A 390 -10.17 -17.67 -8.37
C GLN A 390 -10.50 -17.71 -9.86
N LYS A 391 -11.79 -17.55 -10.20
CA LYS A 391 -12.27 -17.59 -11.58
C LYS A 391 -11.80 -16.37 -12.38
N LYS A 392 -11.79 -15.19 -11.77
CA LYS A 392 -11.51 -13.92 -12.47
C LYS A 392 -10.05 -13.46 -12.38
N TYR A 393 -9.36 -13.80 -11.30
CA TYR A 393 -7.97 -13.41 -11.01
C TYR A 393 -7.17 -14.58 -10.41
N PRO A 394 -6.93 -15.65 -11.19
CA PRO A 394 -6.29 -16.87 -10.69
C PRO A 394 -4.87 -16.63 -10.13
N ASP A 395 -4.16 -15.64 -10.67
CA ASP A 395 -2.80 -15.27 -10.25
C ASP A 395 -2.73 -14.66 -8.85
N ARG A 396 -3.87 -14.24 -8.28
CA ARG A 396 -3.95 -13.64 -6.93
C ARG A 396 -4.19 -14.66 -5.84
N MET A 397 -4.48 -15.91 -6.21
CA MET A 397 -4.84 -16.96 -5.27
C MET A 397 -3.57 -17.57 -4.65
N SER A 398 -3.35 -17.28 -3.37
CA SER A 398 -2.29 -17.92 -2.58
C SER A 398 -2.51 -19.42 -2.46
N GLN A 399 -1.45 -20.14 -2.09
CA GLN A 399 -1.59 -21.56 -1.75
C GLN A 399 -2.53 -21.74 -0.56
N LYS A 400 -2.45 -20.87 0.44
CA LYS A 400 -3.32 -20.87 1.62
C LYS A 400 -4.80 -20.76 1.23
N THR A 401 -5.12 -19.83 0.33
CA THR A 401 -6.49 -19.61 -0.14
C THR A 401 -7.00 -20.80 -0.97
N LYS A 402 -6.15 -21.38 -1.83
CA LYS A 402 -6.48 -22.60 -2.60
C LYS A 402 -6.77 -23.80 -1.69
N ASP A 403 -5.95 -23.99 -0.66
CA ASP A 403 -6.10 -25.08 0.30
C ASP A 403 -7.38 -24.91 1.14
N TRP A 404 -7.68 -23.67 1.55
CA TRP A 404 -8.92 -23.34 2.25
C TRP A 404 -10.15 -23.63 1.39
N LEU A 405 -10.16 -23.17 0.14
CA LEU A 405 -11.27 -23.38 -0.80
C LEU A 405 -11.55 -24.87 -1.03
N THR A 406 -10.49 -25.67 -1.16
CA THR A 406 -10.60 -27.12 -1.38
C THR A 406 -11.24 -27.81 -0.17
N LYS A 407 -10.95 -27.34 1.06
CA LYS A 407 -11.54 -27.87 2.29
C LYS A 407 -13.02 -27.54 2.43
N GLU A 408 -13.44 -26.33 2.06
CA GLU A 408 -14.85 -25.92 2.09
C GLU A 408 -15.70 -26.63 1.03
N GLN A 409 -15.09 -27.12 -0.05
CA GLN A 409 -15.75 -27.89 -1.10
C GLN A 409 -15.82 -29.41 -0.82
N SER A 410 -15.07 -29.90 0.18
CA SER A 410 -14.98 -31.32 0.57
C SER A 410 -15.96 -31.65 1.69
#